data_AF-X1A213-F1
#
_entry.id   AF-X1A213-F1
#
_cell.length_a   1.000
_cell.length_b   1.000
_cell.length_c   1.000
_cell.angle_alpha   90.00
_cell.angle_beta   90.00
_cell.angle_gamma   90.00
#
_symmetry.space_group_name_H-M   'P 1'
#
loop_
_entity.id
_entity.type
_entity.pdbx_description
1 polymer ?
#
loop_
_entity_poly.entity_id
_entity_poly.type
_entity_poly.pdbx_seq_one_letter_code
_entity_poly.pdbx_strand_id
1 'polypeptide(L)'
;MKLYQEIIFLDNFFKGQYCVENVISYYDPLIKPIEHDRHYFWTNFKIGFKRQQNGQNILRGSTENAIINKGLQDFTIENVNKRLVVNNAIHPETGLYILNCARGIITKQNEKQIDLFI
;
A
#
# COMPACT_ATOMS: atom_id res chain seq x y z
N MET A 1 -8.72 19.26 -3.01
CA MET A 1 -9.16 18.86 -1.65
C MET A 1 -10.15 17.68 -1.62
N LYS A 2 -10.41 16.98 -2.73
CA LYS A 2 -11.38 15.87 -2.77
C LYS A 2 -10.98 14.67 -1.89
N LEU A 3 -9.69 14.36 -1.81
CA LEU A 3 -9.17 13.27 -0.97
C LEU A 3 -9.66 13.34 0.48
N TYR A 4 -9.50 14.50 1.14
CA TYR A 4 -9.94 14.63 2.54
C TYR A 4 -11.46 14.60 2.68
N GLN A 5 -12.20 15.10 1.69
CA GLN A 5 -13.65 14.98 1.66
C GLN A 5 -14.09 13.51 1.61
N GLU A 6 -13.43 12.69 0.79
CA GLU A 6 -13.70 11.25 0.68
C GLU A 6 -13.34 10.52 1.98
N ILE A 7 -12.19 10.82 2.59
CA ILE A 7 -11.79 10.24 3.89
C ILE A 7 -12.82 10.58 4.97
N ILE A 8 -13.21 11.86 5.08
CA ILE A 8 -14.22 12.31 6.06
C ILE A 8 -15.57 11.63 5.80
N PHE A 9 -15.95 11.47 4.53
CA PHE A 9 -17.19 10.77 4.19
C PHE A 9 -17.15 9.30 4.64
N LEU A 10 -16.05 8.60 4.37
CA LEU A 10 -15.86 7.21 4.77
C LEU A 10 -15.81 7.05 6.29
N ASP A 11 -15.17 7.97 7.02
CA ASP A 11 -15.09 7.93 8.48
C ASP A 11 -16.44 8.11 9.18
N ASN A 12 -17.32 8.95 8.62
CA ASN A 12 -18.56 9.35 9.30
C ASN A 12 -19.78 8.55 8.83
N PHE A 13 -19.85 8.21 7.55
CA PHE A 13 -21.08 7.67 6.94
C PHE A 13 -20.97 6.21 6.54
N PHE A 14 -19.78 5.74 6.14
CA PHE A 14 -19.62 4.37 5.69
C PHE A 14 -19.54 3.39 6.88
N LYS A 15 -20.25 2.25 6.78
CA LYS A 15 -20.34 1.24 7.84
C LYS A 15 -19.44 0.03 7.63
N GLY A 16 -18.88 -0.12 6.43
CA GLY A 16 -17.94 -1.20 6.12
C GLY A 16 -16.50 -0.83 6.47
N GLN A 17 -15.58 -1.76 6.18
CA GLN A 17 -14.15 -1.48 6.26
C GLN A 17 -13.68 -0.75 5.00
N TYR A 18 -12.84 0.27 5.17
CA TYR A 18 -12.30 1.03 4.06
C TYR A 18 -10.78 1.19 4.18
N CYS A 19 -10.14 1.36 3.02
CA CYS A 19 -8.76 1.76 2.90
C CYS A 19 -8.62 2.78 1.78
N VAL A 20 -8.15 3.98 2.12
CA VAL A 20 -7.75 5.00 1.15
C VAL A 20 -6.23 4.99 1.07
N GLU A 21 -5.69 4.85 -0.13
CA GLU A 21 -4.26 4.87 -0.41
C GLU A 21 -3.89 6.10 -1.24
N ASN A 22 -2.75 6.71 -0.93
CA ASN A 22 -2.16 7.75 -1.77
C ASN A 22 -0.63 7.74 -1.66
N VAL A 23 0.07 8.13 -2.73
CA VAL A 23 1.53 8.34 -2.66
C VAL A 23 1.84 9.47 -1.66
N ILE A 24 2.93 9.31 -0.90
CA ILE A 24 3.39 10.31 0.07
C ILE A 24 3.47 11.70 -0.59
N SER A 25 2.78 12.67 0.00
CA SER A 25 2.77 14.06 -0.46
C SER A 25 4.02 14.81 -0.02
N TYR A 26 4.38 15.86 -0.78
CA TYR A 26 5.43 16.81 -0.41
C TYR A 26 5.08 17.66 0.82
N TYR A 27 3.78 17.79 1.12
CA TYR A 27 3.27 18.55 2.26
C TYR A 27 2.78 17.61 3.37
N ASP A 28 2.70 18.14 4.58
CA ASP A 28 2.15 17.44 5.73
C ASP A 28 0.63 17.20 5.54
N PRO A 29 0.17 15.94 5.63
CA PRO A 29 -1.23 15.63 5.40
C PRO A 29 -2.13 16.19 6.51
N LEU A 30 -3.27 16.77 6.12
CA LEU A 30 -4.24 17.36 7.05
C LEU A 30 -4.81 16.34 8.05
N ILE A 31 -5.08 15.12 7.57
CA ILE A 31 -5.49 13.99 8.39
C ILE A 31 -4.33 13.01 8.41
N LYS A 32 -3.86 12.64 9.60
CA LYS A 32 -2.67 11.79 9.77
C LYS A 32 -2.90 10.38 9.17
N PRO A 33 -2.10 9.96 8.18
CA PRO A 33 -2.15 8.61 7.64
C PRO A 33 -1.27 7.64 8.44
N ILE A 34 -1.42 6.36 8.12
CA ILE A 34 -0.42 5.32 8.36
C ILE A 34 0.55 5.34 7.18
N GLU A 35 1.85 5.41 7.45
CA GLU A 35 2.88 5.40 6.42
C GLU A 35 3.41 3.98 6.23
N HIS A 36 3.45 3.53 4.97
CA HIS A 36 4.12 2.29 4.61
C HIS A 36 4.77 2.41 3.25
N ASP A 37 6.09 2.22 3.23
CA ASP A 37 6.93 2.49 2.05
C ASP A 37 6.72 3.91 1.51
N ARG A 38 6.39 4.10 0.22
CA ARG A 38 6.16 5.42 -0.39
C ARG A 38 4.70 5.85 -0.40
N HIS A 39 3.87 5.23 0.45
CA HIS A 39 2.42 5.37 0.43
C HIS A 39 1.84 5.68 1.81
N TYR A 40 0.78 6.49 1.79
CA TYR A 40 -0.10 6.81 2.89
C TYR A 40 -1.36 5.96 2.83
N PHE A 41 -1.82 5.53 4.01
CA PHE A 41 -3.05 4.76 4.18
C PHE A 41 -3.94 5.40 5.24
N TRP A 42 -5.23 5.57 4.93
CA TRP A 42 -6.27 5.87 5.91
C TRP A 42 -7.22 4.68 5.96
N THR A 43 -7.36 4.09 7.15
CA THR A 43 -8.19 2.91 7.38
C THR A 43 -8.99 3.03 8.66
N ASN A 44 -10.15 2.39 8.71
CA ASN A 44 -10.93 2.21 9.94
C ASN A 44 -10.67 0.85 10.64
N PHE A 45 -9.66 0.11 10.18
CA PHE A 45 -9.16 -1.12 10.79
C PHE A 45 -7.66 -1.00 11.08
N LYS A 46 -7.17 -1.83 11.99
CA LYS A 46 -5.75 -1.82 12.38
C LYS A 46 -4.90 -2.49 11.31
N ILE A 47 -3.90 -1.77 10.81
CA ILE A 47 -2.81 -2.33 10.02
C ILE A 47 -1.61 -2.51 10.98
N GLY A 48 -1.01 -3.70 10.99
CA GLY A 48 0.20 -3.94 11.78
C GLY A 48 1.44 -3.31 11.14
N PHE A 49 2.50 -3.13 11.93
CA PHE A 49 3.79 -2.72 11.39
C PHE A 49 4.53 -3.93 10.81
N LYS A 50 4.62 -3.99 9.48
CA LYS A 50 5.58 -4.87 8.82
C LYS A 50 6.88 -4.08 8.62
N ARG A 51 8.01 -4.61 9.12
CA ARG A 51 9.32 -4.00 8.97
C ARG A 51 9.59 -3.72 7.48
N GLN A 52 9.97 -2.48 7.16
CA GLN A 52 10.34 -2.10 5.81
C GLN A 52 11.46 -3.03 5.34
N GLN A 53 11.25 -3.74 4.22
CA GLN A 53 12.38 -4.21 3.44
C GLN A 53 12.94 -2.96 2.76
N ASN A 54 13.96 -2.37 3.38
CA ASN A 54 14.67 -1.23 2.82
C ASN A 54 15.05 -1.56 1.37
N GLY A 55 14.61 -0.72 0.44
CA GLY A 55 15.14 -0.68 -0.91
C GLY A 55 14.54 -1.71 -1.86
N GLN A 56 13.32 -1.47 -2.33
CA GLN A 56 13.11 -1.69 -3.75
C GLN A 56 13.54 -0.41 -4.46
N ASN A 57 14.75 -0.51 -5.02
CA ASN A 57 15.36 0.48 -5.90
C ASN A 57 14.27 1.19 -6.72
N ILE A 58 14.32 2.52 -6.75
CA ILE A 58 13.81 3.30 -7.87
C ILE A 58 14.08 2.46 -9.11
N LEU A 59 13.03 2.03 -9.81
CA LEU A 59 13.13 1.16 -10.97
C LEU A 59 14.03 1.85 -12.00
N ARG A 60 15.34 1.63 -11.91
CA ARG A 60 16.36 1.97 -12.90
C ARG A 60 16.32 0.93 -14.01
N GLY A 61 15.11 0.57 -14.44
CA GLY A 61 14.83 -0.50 -15.39
C GLY A 61 13.74 -0.09 -16.37
N SER A 62 13.52 -0.90 -17.39
CA SER A 62 12.44 -0.69 -18.36
C SER A 62 11.07 -0.67 -17.67
N THR A 63 10.13 0.11 -18.20
CA THR A 63 8.73 0.17 -17.75
C THR A 63 8.09 -1.22 -17.72
N GLU A 64 8.53 -2.12 -18.58
CA GLU A 64 8.00 -3.48 -18.74
C GLU A 64 8.34 -4.40 -17.57
N ASN A 65 9.60 -4.38 -17.10
CA ASN A 65 10.00 -5.10 -15.89
C ASN A 65 9.20 -4.60 -14.67
N ALA A 66 8.94 -3.30 -14.62
CA ALA A 66 8.20 -2.69 -13.55
C ALA A 66 6.70 -3.06 -13.57
N ILE A 67 6.10 -3.23 -14.75
CA ILE A 67 4.74 -3.77 -14.93
C ILE A 67 4.66 -5.19 -14.36
N ILE A 68 5.61 -6.05 -14.71
CA ILE A 68 5.66 -7.45 -14.24
C ILE A 68 5.83 -7.50 -12.72
N ASN A 69 6.78 -6.73 -12.17
CA ASN A 69 7.04 -6.69 -10.73
C ASN A 69 5.86 -6.16 -9.91
N LYS A 70 4.96 -5.39 -10.52
CA LYS A 70 3.74 -4.87 -9.90
C LYS A 70 2.52 -5.75 -10.18
N GLY A 71 2.67 -6.88 -10.87
CA GLY A 71 1.55 -7.76 -11.21
C GLY A 71 0.56 -7.13 -12.20
N LEU A 72 1.01 -6.17 -13.01
CA LEU A 72 0.16 -5.38 -13.91
C LEU A 72 0.13 -5.93 -15.35
N GLN A 73 0.79 -7.05 -15.63
CA GLN A 73 0.94 -7.62 -16.97
C GLN A 73 -0.38 -8.07 -17.61
N ASP A 74 -1.36 -8.46 -16.80
CA ASP A 74 -2.66 -8.96 -17.27
C ASP A 74 -3.67 -7.82 -17.49
N PHE A 75 -3.28 -6.56 -17.19
CA PHE A 75 -4.15 -5.40 -17.31
C PHE A 75 -3.85 -4.59 -18.55
N THR A 76 -4.89 -4.32 -19.34
CA THR A 76 -4.82 -3.40 -20.47
C THR A 76 -4.77 -1.96 -19.98
N ILE A 77 -3.57 -1.39 -19.89
CA ILE A 77 -3.34 0.02 -19.54
C ILE A 77 -3.35 0.86 -20.82
N GLU A 78 -4.55 1.28 -21.23
CA GLU A 78 -4.81 2.14 -22.39
C GLU A 78 -5.19 3.56 -21.97
N ASN A 79 -4.89 4.55 -22.80
CA ASN A 79 -5.25 5.97 -22.59
C ASN A 79 -4.66 6.63 -21.32
N VAL A 80 -3.69 6.00 -20.67
CA VAL A 80 -2.96 6.54 -19.51
C VAL A 80 -1.47 6.32 -19.63
N ASN A 81 -0.69 7.19 -19.00
CA ASN A 81 0.77 7.06 -18.97
C ASN A 81 1.16 5.85 -18.09
N LYS A 82 1.56 4.75 -18.74
CA LYS A 82 1.99 3.50 -18.09
C LYS A 82 3.03 3.72 -17.00
N ARG A 83 3.96 4.67 -17.19
CA ARG A 83 4.99 4.98 -16.20
C ARG A 83 4.41 5.60 -14.93
N LEU A 84 3.39 6.45 -15.05
CA LEU A 84 2.70 7.03 -13.89
C LEU A 84 1.94 5.94 -13.12
N VAL A 85 1.22 5.07 -13.83
CA VAL A 85 0.49 3.95 -13.22
C VAL A 85 1.43 3.09 -12.40
N VAL A 86 2.54 2.66 -13.00
CA VAL A 86 3.51 1.76 -12.37
C VAL A 86 4.23 2.43 -11.18
N ASN A 87 4.56 3.71 -11.31
CA ASN A 87 5.24 4.46 -10.24
C ASN A 87 4.34 4.67 -9.00
N ASN A 88 3.04 4.86 -9.24
CA ASN A 88 2.04 5.08 -8.19
C ASN A 88 1.38 3.79 -7.71
N ALA A 89 1.56 2.67 -8.40
CA ALA A 89 1.03 1.39 -7.97
C ALA A 89 1.82 0.84 -6.77
N ILE A 90 1.08 0.35 -5.78
CA ILE A 90 1.65 -0.39 -4.65
C ILE A 90 2.14 -1.79 -5.10
N HIS A 91 3.06 -2.38 -4.34
CA HIS A 91 3.43 -3.78 -4.55
C HIS A 91 2.27 -4.73 -4.20
N PRO A 92 2.00 -5.78 -4.99
CA PRO A 92 0.94 -6.74 -4.73
C PRO A 92 1.00 -7.36 -3.33
N GLU A 93 2.20 -7.61 -2.80
CA GLU A 93 2.41 -8.16 -1.46
C GLU A 93 1.90 -7.24 -0.36
N THR A 94 2.06 -5.92 -0.55
CA THR A 94 1.57 -4.91 0.39
C THR A 94 0.05 -4.79 0.30
N GLY A 95 -0.51 -4.79 -0.91
CA GLY A 95 -1.95 -4.81 -1.11
C GLY A 95 -2.62 -6.03 -0.46
N LEU A 96 -2.05 -7.22 -0.67
CA LEU A 96 -2.51 -8.46 -0.04
C LEU A 96 -2.41 -8.41 1.49
N TYR A 97 -1.33 -7.82 2.03
CA TYR A 97 -1.18 -7.65 3.47
C TYR A 97 -2.30 -6.77 4.06
N ILE A 98 -2.56 -5.61 3.46
CA ILE A 98 -3.62 -4.70 3.91
C ILE A 98 -5.00 -5.37 3.80
N LEU A 99 -5.25 -6.08 2.71
CA LEU A 99 -6.49 -6.84 2.52
C LEU A 99 -6.68 -7.91 3.60
N ASN A 100 -5.61 -8.64 3.96
CA ASN A 100 -5.66 -9.63 5.04
C ASN A 100 -5.92 -8.97 6.40
N CYS A 101 -5.35 -7.79 6.67
CA CYS A 101 -5.65 -7.02 7.88
C CYS A 101 -7.14 -6.64 7.95
N ALA A 102 -7.73 -6.17 6.85
CA ALA A 102 -9.17 -5.91 6.79
C ALA A 102 -9.98 -7.18 7.10
N ARG A 103 -9.63 -8.29 6.45
CA ARG A 103 -10.29 -9.59 6.63
C ARG A 103 -10.04 -10.27 7.99
N GLY A 104 -9.19 -9.70 8.86
CA GLY A 104 -8.81 -10.32 10.13
C GLY A 104 -7.99 -11.61 9.98
N ILE A 105 -7.33 -11.82 8.83
CA ILE A 105 -6.51 -13.00 8.56
C ILE A 105 -5.11 -12.77 9.13
N ILE A 106 -4.72 -13.59 10.10
CA ILE A 106 -3.36 -13.60 10.65
C ILE A 106 -2.50 -14.54 9.79
N THR A 107 -1.61 -13.97 8.99
CA THR A 107 -0.58 -14.75 8.29
C THR A 107 0.60 -14.96 9.22
N LYS A 108 1.10 -16.21 9.32
CA LYS A 108 2.33 -16.50 10.07
C LYS A 108 3.47 -15.66 9.49
N GLN A 109 4.17 -14.90 10.34
CA GLN A 109 5.46 -14.36 9.95
C GLN A 109 6.45 -15.53 9.87
N ASN A 110 7.32 -15.52 8.85
CA ASN A 110 8.44 -16.45 8.77
C ASN A 110 9.47 -16.05 9.84
N GLU A 111 9.19 -16.39 11.09
CA GLU A 111 10.13 -16.24 12.18
C GLU A 111 11.11 -17.42 12.09
N LYS A 112 12.31 -17.17 11.55
CA LYS A 112 13.47 -17.92 12.02
C LYS A 112 13.68 -17.50 13.47
N GLN A 113 12.96 -18.15 14.38
CA GLN A 113 13.23 -18.07 15.81
C GLN A 113 14.65 -18.62 15.99
N ILE A 114 15.63 -17.72 16.13
CA ILE A 114 16.93 -18.09 16.69
C ILE A 114 16.70 -18.28 18.19
N ASP A 115 17.12 -19.42 18.69
CA ASP A 115 16.71 -20.03 19.96
C ASP A 115 16.51 -19.06 21.14
N LEU A 116 15.47 -19.31 21.93
CA LEU A 116 15.09 -18.50 23.10
C LEU A 116 15.99 -18.74 24.32
N PHE A 117 16.97 -19.63 24.21
CA PHE A 117 17.90 -20.00 25.28
C PHE A 117 19.27 -20.29 24.68
N ILE A 118 20.15 -19.28 24.73
CA ILE A 118 21.60 -19.51 24.87
C ILE A 118 21.97 -19.04 26.27
#